data_AF-A0A0Q4CPQ7-F1
#
_entry.id   AF-A0A0Q4CPQ7-F1
#
_cell.length_a   1.000
_cell.length_b   1.000
_cell.length_c   1.000
_cell.angle_alpha   90.00
_cell.angle_beta   90.00
_cell.angle_gamma   90.00
#
_symmetry.space_group_name_H-M   'P 1'
#
loop_
_entity.id
_entity.type
_entity.pdbx_description
1 polymer ?
#
loop_
_entity_poly.entity_id
_entity_poly.type
_entity_poly.pdbx_seq_one_letter_code
_entity_poly.pdbx_strand_id
1 'polypeptide(L)'
;MAALILAGCSQAPQDMSDEAAPGINVTAAPGVAFSYRYGFRLPAARIAAIQEAHAATCERLGIARCRITGMRYSRSEENDITATLGFSLAPDLARAFGRDGIRGVEAADGMLLDSEITGEDAGAKIDQLAQAGAAASAERAAIDARSGATTREARAELERQRAAATGSEREAAAAIAEQRAALATTPVVFEYHSGQAIRGFDPASPFTRAADLAVASARWTVGTALALIGLALPPLLLALLGLLLWRRVRPLLPVKASRAG
;
A
#
# COMPACT_ATOMS: atom_id res chain seq x y z
N MET A 1 68.18 10.37 7.02
CA MET A 1 66.74 10.57 6.69
C MET A 1 66.42 9.66 5.52
N ALA A 2 65.53 8.68 5.55
CA ALA A 2 64.78 8.00 6.60
C ALA A 2 64.39 6.65 5.95
N ALA A 3 64.47 5.57 6.72
CA ALA A 3 63.82 4.30 6.40
C ALA A 3 62.55 4.19 7.25
N LEU A 4 61.68 3.23 6.90
CA LEU A 4 60.42 2.78 7.55
C LEU A 4 59.11 3.45 7.05
N ILE A 5 57.98 2.76 6.81
CA ILE A 5 57.62 1.33 6.69
C ILE A 5 56.11 1.24 6.30
N LEU A 6 55.69 0.09 5.77
CA LEU A 6 54.32 -0.49 5.74
C LEU A 6 53.22 0.06 4.83
N ALA A 7 53.04 -0.66 3.71
CA ALA A 7 51.74 -0.92 3.11
C ALA A 7 50.93 -1.85 4.03
N GLY A 8 49.70 -1.44 4.33
CA GLY A 8 48.72 -2.22 5.08
C GLY A 8 47.32 -1.69 4.77
N CYS A 9 46.74 -2.15 3.65
CA CYS A 9 45.31 -1.97 3.39
C CYS A 9 44.54 -2.94 4.31
N SER A 10 44.08 -2.42 5.45
CA SER A 10 43.12 -3.11 6.30
C SER A 10 41.77 -3.17 5.57
N GLN A 11 41.40 -4.35 5.09
CA GLN A 11 40.05 -4.67 4.64
C GLN A 11 39.13 -4.65 5.87
N ALA A 12 38.35 -3.57 6.02
CA ALA A 12 37.24 -3.57 6.97
C ALA A 12 36.16 -4.55 6.44
N PRO A 13 35.55 -5.39 7.29
CA PRO A 13 34.37 -6.15 6.87
C PRO A 13 33.29 -5.13 6.53
N GLN A 14 32.83 -5.15 5.29
CA GLN A 14 31.55 -4.52 4.95
C GLN A 14 30.48 -5.39 5.61
N ASP A 15 30.07 -5.01 6.80
CA ASP A 15 28.75 -5.33 7.30
C ASP A 15 27.79 -4.84 6.23
N MET A 16 27.33 -5.78 5.40
CA MET A 16 26.22 -5.57 4.49
C MET A 16 25.08 -5.09 5.38
N SER A 17 24.66 -3.85 5.16
CA SER A 17 23.56 -3.23 5.86
C SER A 17 22.35 -4.14 5.79
N ASP A 18 22.05 -4.76 6.93
CA ASP A 18 20.71 -5.15 7.34
C ASP A 18 19.84 -3.89 7.36
N GLU A 19 19.48 -3.36 6.19
CA GLU A 19 18.31 -2.50 6.02
C GLU A 19 17.06 -3.40 5.91
N ALA A 20 16.98 -4.37 6.80
CA ALA A 20 15.79 -5.13 7.10
C ALA A 20 15.13 -4.50 8.32
N ALA A 21 14.06 -3.73 8.10
CA ALA A 21 13.03 -3.26 9.04
C ALA A 21 13.43 -3.02 10.53
N PRO A 22 13.15 -1.84 11.13
CA PRO A 22 13.53 -1.51 12.51
C PRO A 22 13.27 -2.66 13.51
N GLY A 23 14.31 -3.04 14.23
CA GLY A 23 14.37 -4.26 15.02
C GLY A 23 13.63 -4.23 16.36
N ILE A 24 12.30 -4.35 16.35
CA ILE A 24 11.51 -4.60 17.58
C ILE A 24 11.14 -6.08 17.66
N ASN A 25 11.62 -6.77 18.71
CA ASN A 25 11.21 -8.15 18.98
C ASN A 25 9.77 -8.16 19.54
N VAL A 26 8.92 -9.07 19.07
CA VAL A 26 7.52 -9.22 19.54
C VAL A 26 7.47 -9.46 21.06
N THR A 27 8.53 -10.07 21.62
CA THR A 27 8.71 -10.27 23.07
C THR A 27 8.97 -8.97 23.86
N ALA A 28 9.29 -7.85 23.20
CA ALA A 28 9.62 -6.59 23.86
C ALA A 28 8.40 -5.73 24.21
N ALA A 29 7.20 -6.10 23.74
CA ALA A 29 5.97 -5.36 24.00
C ALA A 29 4.79 -6.29 24.34
N PRO A 30 4.73 -6.85 25.57
CA PRO A 30 3.57 -7.61 26.02
C PRO A 30 2.29 -6.77 25.92
N GLY A 31 1.22 -7.35 25.35
CA GLY A 31 -0.05 -6.65 25.17
C GLY A 31 -0.17 -5.82 23.88
N VAL A 32 0.84 -5.82 23.02
CA VAL A 32 0.75 -5.17 21.70
C VAL A 32 0.33 -6.18 20.63
N ALA A 33 -0.75 -5.87 19.91
CA ALA A 33 -1.17 -6.58 18.72
C ALA A 33 -0.43 -6.01 17.51
N PHE A 34 0.39 -6.83 16.87
CA PHE A 34 1.14 -6.43 15.68
C PHE A 34 0.41 -6.85 14.40
N SER A 35 0.60 -6.07 13.33
CA SER A 35 0.27 -6.45 11.97
C SER A 35 1.39 -6.06 11.01
N TYR A 36 1.55 -6.82 9.93
CA TYR A 36 2.63 -6.66 8.97
C TYR A 36 2.07 -6.53 7.55
N ARG A 37 2.64 -5.62 6.76
CA ARG A 37 2.37 -5.49 5.33
C ARG A 37 3.68 -5.43 4.56
N TYR A 38 3.76 -6.19 3.49
CA TYR A 38 4.91 -6.21 2.59
C TYR A 38 4.45 -6.03 1.15
N GLY A 39 4.98 -5.01 0.49
CA GLY A 39 4.78 -4.76 -0.93
C GLY A 39 5.95 -5.29 -1.74
N PHE A 40 5.68 -6.03 -2.80
CA PHE A 40 6.68 -6.64 -3.67
C PHE A 40 6.52 -6.19 -5.12
N ARG A 41 7.66 -6.05 -5.81
CA ARG A 41 7.72 -5.90 -7.26
C ARG A 41 8.55 -7.02 -7.86
N LEU A 42 8.00 -7.70 -8.86
CA LEU A 42 8.68 -8.82 -9.51
C LEU A 42 8.16 -9.04 -10.95
N PRO A 43 8.89 -9.79 -11.78
CA PRO A 43 8.44 -10.08 -13.13
C PRO A 43 7.07 -10.76 -13.16
N ALA A 44 6.19 -10.31 -14.07
CA ALA A 44 4.83 -10.82 -14.26
C ALA A 44 4.74 -12.35 -14.26
N ALA A 45 5.65 -13.02 -14.97
CA ALA A 45 5.69 -14.48 -15.10
C ALA A 45 6.01 -15.23 -13.79
N ARG A 46 6.51 -14.54 -12.76
CA ARG A 46 6.91 -15.11 -11.46
C ARG A 46 5.86 -14.94 -10.38
N ILE A 47 4.94 -13.97 -10.51
CA ILE A 47 3.98 -13.59 -9.45
C ILE A 47 3.15 -14.80 -8.99
N ALA A 48 2.52 -15.51 -9.92
CA ALA A 48 1.69 -16.66 -9.57
C ALA A 48 2.49 -17.74 -8.82
N ALA A 49 3.68 -18.09 -9.31
CA ALA A 49 4.52 -19.10 -8.68
C ALA A 49 4.97 -18.72 -7.26
N ILE A 50 5.31 -17.44 -7.05
CA ILE A 50 5.75 -16.96 -5.73
C ILE A 50 4.58 -16.84 -4.76
N GLN A 51 3.43 -16.35 -5.22
CA GLN A 51 2.22 -16.29 -4.41
C GLN A 51 1.83 -17.69 -3.91
N GLU A 52 1.82 -18.68 -4.79
CA GLU A 52 1.55 -20.08 -4.42
C GLU A 52 2.63 -20.67 -3.51
N ALA A 53 3.91 -20.34 -3.73
CA ALA A 53 4.99 -20.80 -2.85
C ALA A 53 4.85 -20.24 -1.42
N HIS A 54 4.43 -18.99 -1.26
CA HIS A 54 4.12 -18.41 0.04
C HIS A 54 2.88 -19.03 0.68
N ALA A 55 1.82 -19.28 -0.09
CA ALA A 55 0.63 -20.00 0.36
C ALA A 55 1.00 -21.40 0.88
N ALA A 56 1.76 -22.18 0.10
CA ALA A 56 2.23 -23.50 0.49
C ALA A 56 3.12 -23.45 1.74
N THR A 57 3.89 -22.38 1.93
CA THR A 57 4.69 -22.19 3.15
C THR A 57 3.81 -22.01 4.39
N CYS A 58 2.73 -21.24 4.26
CA CYS A 58 1.72 -21.12 5.31
C CYS A 58 1.08 -22.49 5.61
N GLU A 59 0.65 -23.23 4.58
CA GLU A 59 0.01 -24.52 4.74
C GLU A 59 0.91 -25.55 5.45
N ARG A 60 2.21 -25.55 5.18
CA ARG A 60 3.19 -26.42 5.86
C ARG A 60 3.32 -26.16 7.37
N LEU A 61 2.99 -24.96 7.83
CA LEU A 61 2.99 -24.62 9.26
C LEU A 61 1.76 -25.16 9.98
N GLY A 62 0.72 -25.54 9.24
CA GLY A 62 -0.55 -26.06 9.75
C GLY A 62 -1.52 -24.98 10.21
N ILE A 63 -2.82 -25.29 10.13
CA ILE A 63 -3.93 -24.35 10.35
C ILE A 63 -3.95 -23.67 11.73
N ALA A 64 -3.30 -24.27 12.73
CA ALA A 64 -3.20 -23.71 14.08
C ALA A 64 -2.16 -22.58 14.18
N ARG A 65 -1.18 -22.55 13.27
CA ARG A 65 -0.06 -21.59 13.28
C ARG A 65 -0.08 -20.63 12.11
N CYS A 66 -0.64 -21.05 10.98
CA CYS A 66 -0.85 -20.19 9.83
C CYS A 66 -2.14 -20.55 9.11
N ARG A 67 -2.98 -19.55 8.88
CA ARG A 67 -4.19 -19.66 8.06
C ARG A 67 -4.19 -18.59 6.99
N ILE A 68 -4.44 -18.99 5.75
CA ILE A 68 -4.68 -18.04 4.65
C ILE A 68 -6.04 -17.37 4.88
N THR A 69 -6.06 -16.05 4.93
CA THR A 69 -7.28 -15.24 5.14
C THR A 69 -7.89 -14.72 3.84
N GLY A 70 -7.10 -14.68 2.77
CA GLY A 70 -7.58 -14.33 1.44
C GLY A 70 -6.47 -14.40 0.41
N MET A 71 -6.84 -14.68 -0.84
CA MET A 71 -5.92 -14.71 -1.98
C MET A 71 -6.60 -14.07 -3.18
N ARG A 72 -5.91 -13.16 -3.85
CA ARG A 72 -6.38 -12.50 -5.07
C ARG A 72 -5.25 -12.42 -6.09
N TYR A 73 -5.61 -12.65 -7.34
CA TYR A 73 -4.76 -12.41 -8.49
C TYR A 73 -5.61 -11.70 -9.55
N SER A 74 -5.07 -10.64 -10.14
CA SER A 74 -5.75 -9.86 -11.16
C SER A 74 -4.77 -9.42 -12.23
N ARG A 75 -5.26 -9.33 -13.47
CA ARG A 75 -4.51 -8.86 -14.63
C ARG A 75 -5.32 -7.77 -15.31
N SER A 76 -4.71 -6.60 -15.52
CA SER A 76 -5.34 -5.48 -16.21
C SER A 76 -5.35 -5.68 -17.73
N GLU A 77 -6.03 -4.78 -18.43
CA GLU A 77 -6.05 -4.74 -19.89
C GLU A 77 -4.66 -4.40 -20.47
N GLU A 78 -3.86 -3.58 -19.76
CA GLU A 78 -2.48 -3.27 -20.10
C GLU A 78 -1.49 -4.41 -19.80
N ASN A 79 -1.99 -5.55 -19.30
CA ASN A 79 -1.22 -6.72 -18.86
C ASN A 79 -0.42 -6.51 -17.56
N ASP A 80 -0.74 -5.48 -16.78
CA ASP A 80 -0.22 -5.34 -15.42
C ASP A 80 -0.88 -6.36 -14.49
N ILE A 81 -0.10 -7.00 -13.63
CA ILE A 81 -0.57 -7.98 -12.67
C ILE A 81 -0.47 -7.39 -11.28
N THR A 82 -1.59 -7.45 -10.55
CA THR A 82 -1.65 -7.16 -9.13
C THR A 82 -2.21 -8.38 -8.41
N ALA A 83 -1.53 -8.80 -7.35
CA ALA A 83 -1.97 -9.90 -6.53
C ALA A 83 -1.82 -9.59 -5.04
N THR A 84 -2.64 -10.21 -4.21
CA THR A 84 -2.57 -10.08 -2.75
C THR A 84 -2.75 -11.44 -2.09
N LEU A 85 -2.06 -11.65 -0.97
CA LEU A 85 -2.16 -12.86 -0.16
C LEU A 85 -2.13 -12.46 1.32
N GLY A 86 -3.20 -12.79 2.03
CA GLY A 86 -3.38 -12.51 3.45
C GLY A 86 -3.20 -13.77 4.30
N PHE A 87 -2.59 -13.59 5.46
CA PHE A 87 -2.35 -14.64 6.43
C PHE A 87 -2.77 -14.19 7.83
N SER A 88 -3.18 -15.15 8.65
CA SER A 88 -3.34 -15.06 10.09
C SER A 88 -2.33 -16.03 10.70
N LEU A 89 -1.28 -15.48 11.29
CA LEU A 89 -0.11 -16.22 11.79
C LEU A 89 -0.07 -16.22 13.31
N ALA A 90 0.58 -17.23 13.89
CA ALA A 90 0.98 -17.17 15.29
C ALA A 90 1.99 -16.01 15.49
N PRO A 91 1.87 -15.20 16.57
CA PRO A 91 2.70 -14.00 16.76
C PRO A 91 4.21 -14.25 16.78
N ASP A 92 4.65 -15.41 17.26
CA ASP A 92 6.05 -15.83 17.29
C ASP A 92 6.65 -16.04 15.89
N LEU A 93 5.81 -16.35 14.90
CA LEU A 93 6.22 -16.66 13.54
C LEU A 93 6.17 -15.46 12.60
N ALA A 94 5.28 -14.49 12.82
CA ALA A 94 4.91 -13.50 11.82
C ALA A 94 6.11 -12.74 11.22
N ARG A 95 7.02 -12.28 12.08
CA ARG A 95 8.20 -11.53 11.64
C ARG A 95 9.18 -12.39 10.83
N ALA A 96 9.40 -13.64 11.27
CA ALA A 96 10.26 -14.57 10.55
C ALA A 96 9.64 -14.95 9.21
N PHE A 97 8.33 -15.20 9.17
CA PHE A 97 7.59 -15.50 7.95
C PHE A 97 7.70 -14.36 6.92
N GLY A 98 7.55 -13.10 7.36
CA GLY A 98 7.75 -11.93 6.50
C GLY A 98 9.15 -11.88 5.88
N ARG A 99 10.20 -12.03 6.69
CA ARG A 99 11.60 -12.08 6.23
C ARG A 99 11.86 -13.23 5.26
N ASP A 100 11.29 -14.40 5.52
CA ASP A 100 11.45 -15.57 4.66
C ASP A 100 10.74 -15.36 3.32
N GLY A 101 9.58 -14.69 3.33
CA GLY A 101 8.88 -14.27 2.12
C GLY A 101 9.66 -13.26 1.28
N ILE A 102 10.29 -12.26 1.92
CA ILE A 102 11.18 -11.31 1.24
C ILE A 102 12.29 -12.05 0.50
N ARG A 103 12.99 -12.96 1.19
CA ARG A 103 14.07 -13.76 0.59
C ARG A 103 13.58 -14.63 -0.57
N GLY A 104 12.37 -15.18 -0.47
CA GLY A 104 11.74 -15.94 -1.56
C GLY A 104 11.49 -15.09 -2.80
N VAL A 105 11.02 -13.85 -2.62
CA VAL A 105 10.81 -12.89 -3.70
C VAL A 105 12.12 -12.46 -4.34
N GLU A 106 13.13 -12.13 -3.55
CA GLU A 106 14.46 -11.74 -4.04
C GLU A 106 15.13 -12.85 -4.85
N ALA A 107 14.99 -14.11 -4.41
CA ALA A 107 15.47 -15.28 -5.13
C ALA A 107 14.76 -15.50 -6.49
N ALA A 108 13.60 -14.87 -6.69
CA ALA A 108 12.82 -14.92 -7.92
C ALA A 108 12.97 -13.66 -8.79
N ASP A 109 14.07 -12.93 -8.61
CA ASP A 109 14.37 -11.65 -9.28
C ASP A 109 13.35 -10.54 -8.97
N GLY A 110 12.70 -10.63 -7.82
CA GLY A 110 11.85 -9.56 -7.26
C GLY A 110 12.61 -8.65 -6.30
N MET A 111 11.90 -7.65 -5.79
CA MET A 111 12.38 -6.72 -4.76
C MET A 111 11.26 -6.34 -3.79
N LEU A 112 11.63 -5.99 -2.56
CA LEU A 112 10.76 -5.33 -1.60
C LEU A 112 10.54 -3.87 -2.03
N LEU A 113 9.28 -3.47 -2.15
CA LEU A 113 8.87 -2.08 -2.38
C LEU A 113 8.63 -1.34 -1.08
N ASP A 114 7.97 -1.99 -0.12
CA ASP A 114 7.57 -1.40 1.15
C ASP A 114 7.43 -2.48 2.23
N SER A 115 7.71 -2.11 3.48
CA SER A 115 7.55 -2.97 4.65
C SER A 115 7.01 -2.14 5.81
N GLU A 116 5.74 -2.34 6.13
CA GLU A 116 5.06 -1.68 7.23
C GLU A 116 4.83 -2.65 8.40
N ILE A 117 5.12 -2.18 9.61
CA ILE A 117 4.84 -2.89 10.86
C ILE A 117 4.03 -1.95 11.75
N THR A 118 2.79 -2.30 12.04
CA THR A 118 1.91 -1.53 12.92
C THR A 118 1.73 -2.29 14.22
N GLY A 119 1.87 -1.60 15.36
CA GLY A 119 1.60 -2.14 16.68
C GLY A 119 0.51 -1.32 17.38
N GLU A 120 -0.53 -1.99 17.88
CA GLU A 120 -1.57 -1.41 18.71
C GLU A 120 -1.51 -1.99 20.12
N ASP A 121 -1.52 -1.14 21.15
CA ASP A 121 -1.55 -1.57 22.56
C ASP A 121 -2.95 -2.07 22.96
N ALA A 122 -3.25 -3.29 22.53
CA ALA A 122 -4.50 -3.98 22.84
C ALA A 122 -4.63 -4.29 24.34
N GLY A 123 -3.53 -4.43 25.07
CA GLY A 123 -3.51 -4.62 26.53
C GLY A 123 -4.10 -3.42 27.27
N ALA A 124 -3.56 -2.23 27.02
CA ALA A 124 -4.09 -0.99 27.57
C ALA A 124 -5.55 -0.76 27.14
N LYS A 125 -5.91 -1.11 25.90
CA LYS A 125 -7.28 -1.00 25.41
C LYS A 125 -8.24 -1.94 26.16
N ILE A 126 -7.83 -3.19 26.41
CA ILE A 126 -8.60 -4.16 27.20
C ILE A 126 -8.84 -3.64 28.61
N ASP A 127 -7.82 -3.08 29.27
CA ASP A 127 -7.95 -2.56 30.63
C ASP A 127 -8.94 -1.39 30.69
N GLN A 128 -8.89 -0.48 29.71
CA GLN A 128 -9.86 0.61 29.58
C GLN A 128 -11.29 0.09 29.39
N LEU A 129 -11.47 -0.89 28.49
CA LEU A 129 -12.78 -1.49 28.24
C LEU A 129 -13.31 -2.25 29.46
N ALA A 130 -12.43 -2.93 30.20
CA ALA A 130 -12.80 -3.65 31.42
C ALA A 130 -13.27 -2.69 32.52
N GLN A 131 -12.60 -1.54 32.67
CA GLN A 131 -13.04 -0.48 33.59
C GLN A 131 -14.41 0.10 33.19
N ALA A 132 -14.63 0.35 31.90
CA ALA A 132 -15.92 0.82 31.40
C ALA A 132 -17.05 -0.20 31.64
N GLY A 133 -16.80 -1.49 31.38
CA GLY A 133 -17.76 -2.56 31.67
C GLY A 133 -18.06 -2.70 33.16
N ALA A 134 -17.04 -2.57 34.03
CA ALA A 134 -17.23 -2.59 35.48
C ALA A 134 -18.09 -1.41 35.96
N ALA A 135 -17.88 -0.21 35.41
CA ALA A 135 -18.69 0.96 35.71
C ALA A 135 -20.16 0.76 35.30
N ALA A 136 -20.42 0.24 34.10
CA ALA A 136 -21.77 -0.09 33.64
C ALA A 136 -22.46 -1.14 34.53
N SER A 137 -21.72 -2.15 34.99
CA SER A 137 -22.24 -3.16 35.92
C SER A 137 -22.56 -2.57 37.30
N ALA A 138 -21.74 -1.64 37.79
CA ALA A 138 -22.02 -0.93 39.04
C ALA A 138 -23.28 -0.05 38.92
N GLU A 139 -23.45 0.64 37.79
CA GLU A 139 -24.65 1.43 37.50
C GLU A 139 -25.90 0.56 37.45
N ARG A 140 -25.85 -0.59 36.76
CA ARG A 140 -26.95 -1.56 36.75
C ARG A 140 -27.30 -2.02 38.16
N ALA A 141 -26.31 -2.38 38.98
CA ALA A 141 -26.55 -2.79 40.37
C ALA A 141 -27.21 -1.69 41.20
N ALA A 142 -26.83 -0.42 40.98
CA ALA A 142 -27.45 0.72 41.63
C ALA A 142 -28.89 1.00 41.14
N ILE A 143 -29.18 0.77 39.86
CA ILE A 143 -30.54 0.82 39.30
C ILE A 143 -31.40 -0.28 39.95
N ASP A 144 -30.87 -1.50 40.01
CA ASP A 144 -31.56 -2.66 40.57
C ASP A 144 -31.91 -2.47 42.04
N ALA A 145 -30.97 -1.93 42.83
CA ALA A 145 -31.21 -1.61 44.24
C ALA A 145 -32.32 -0.56 44.45
N ARG A 146 -32.48 0.39 43.52
CA ARG A 146 -33.51 1.44 43.59
C ARG A 146 -34.90 0.95 43.15
N SER A 147 -34.97 -0.10 42.33
CA SER A 147 -36.20 -0.58 41.70
C SER A 147 -37.26 -1.16 42.64
N GLY A 148 -36.88 -1.51 43.88
CA GLY A 148 -37.77 -2.11 44.88
C GLY A 148 -38.85 -1.19 45.47
N ALA A 149 -38.77 0.13 45.27
CA ALA A 149 -39.63 1.12 45.96
C ALA A 149 -40.36 2.13 45.04
N THR A 150 -40.51 1.81 43.75
CA THR A 150 -40.81 2.82 42.71
C THR A 150 -42.22 2.73 42.10
N THR A 151 -42.78 3.89 41.69
CA THR A 151 -44.07 4.04 41.00
C THR A 151 -44.06 3.45 39.58
N ARG A 152 -45.24 3.27 38.95
CA ARG A 152 -45.36 2.62 37.63
C ARG A 152 -44.59 3.35 36.51
N GLU A 153 -44.63 4.68 36.49
CA GLU A 153 -43.97 5.51 35.49
C GLU A 153 -42.44 5.48 35.65
N ALA A 154 -41.96 5.49 36.89
CA ALA A 154 -40.53 5.43 37.17
C ALA A 154 -39.96 4.01 36.99
N ARG A 155 -40.78 2.95 36.98
CA ARG A 155 -40.33 1.61 36.53
C ARG A 155 -39.95 1.58 35.07
N ALA A 156 -40.74 2.18 34.18
CA ALA A 156 -40.45 2.18 32.74
C ALA A 156 -39.14 2.91 32.43
N GLU A 157 -38.84 4.00 33.16
CA GLU A 157 -37.57 4.71 33.03
C GLU A 157 -36.38 3.90 33.57
N LEU A 158 -36.52 3.27 34.74
CA LEU A 158 -35.48 2.39 35.29
C LEU A 158 -35.20 1.19 34.37
N GLU A 159 -36.22 0.62 33.72
CA GLU A 159 -36.07 -0.44 32.73
C GLU A 159 -35.26 0.03 31.51
N ARG A 160 -35.51 1.25 31.01
CA ARG A 160 -34.70 1.85 29.93
C ARG A 160 -33.24 2.02 30.34
N GLN A 161 -32.99 2.55 31.54
CA GLN A 161 -31.62 2.72 32.05
C GLN A 161 -30.91 1.38 32.24
N ARG A 162 -31.62 0.37 32.76
CA ARG A 162 -31.09 -0.99 32.91
C ARG A 162 -30.73 -1.62 31.56
N ALA A 163 -31.59 -1.42 30.56
CA ALA A 163 -31.34 -1.90 29.20
C ALA A 163 -30.12 -1.20 28.59
N ALA A 164 -29.96 0.10 28.81
CA ALA A 164 -28.79 0.87 28.36
C ALA A 164 -27.50 0.35 29.02
N ALA A 165 -27.47 0.22 30.35
CA ALA A 165 -26.31 -0.29 31.09
C ALA A 165 -25.94 -1.73 30.65
N THR A 166 -26.95 -2.58 30.45
CA THR A 166 -26.74 -3.95 29.92
C THR A 166 -26.20 -3.94 28.49
N GLY A 167 -26.62 -2.97 27.66
CA GLY A 167 -26.09 -2.75 26.32
C GLY A 167 -24.59 -2.42 26.37
N SER A 168 -24.22 -1.44 27.20
CA SER A 168 -22.82 -1.02 27.36
C SER A 168 -21.92 -2.14 27.87
N GLU A 169 -22.39 -2.98 28.80
CA GLU A 169 -21.62 -4.16 29.25
C GLU A 169 -21.35 -5.16 28.12
N ARG A 170 -22.36 -5.43 27.29
CA ARG A 170 -22.22 -6.37 26.15
C ARG A 170 -21.27 -5.82 25.10
N GLU A 171 -21.36 -4.52 24.83
CA GLU A 171 -20.47 -3.82 23.91
C GLU A 171 -19.02 -3.88 24.39
N ALA A 172 -18.77 -3.57 25.67
CA ALA A 172 -17.45 -3.67 26.28
C ALA A 172 -16.90 -5.11 26.22
N ALA A 173 -17.73 -6.11 26.53
CA ALA A 173 -17.34 -7.52 26.48
C ALA A 173 -16.99 -7.98 25.04
N ALA A 174 -17.77 -7.56 24.05
CA ALA A 174 -17.51 -7.86 22.64
C ALA A 174 -16.20 -7.20 22.16
N ALA A 175 -15.99 -5.93 22.51
CA ALA A 175 -14.75 -5.21 22.18
C ALA A 175 -13.52 -5.86 22.84
N ILE A 176 -13.62 -6.29 24.11
CA ILE A 176 -12.53 -7.02 24.77
C ILE A 176 -12.22 -8.34 24.06
N ALA A 177 -13.24 -9.07 23.62
CA ALA A 177 -13.06 -10.33 22.90
C ALA A 177 -12.32 -10.11 21.57
N GLU A 178 -12.64 -9.03 20.84
CA GLU A 178 -11.96 -8.63 19.60
C GLU A 178 -10.48 -8.31 19.85
N GLN A 179 -10.18 -7.49 20.87
CA GLN A 179 -8.79 -7.15 21.23
C GLN A 179 -7.97 -8.37 21.64
N ARG A 180 -8.58 -9.32 22.38
CA ARG A 180 -7.93 -10.59 22.72
C ARG A 180 -7.67 -11.45 21.48
N ALA A 181 -8.57 -11.45 20.50
CA ALA A 181 -8.35 -12.15 19.24
C ALA A 181 -7.20 -11.53 18.44
N ALA A 182 -7.07 -10.20 18.44
CA ALA A 182 -5.96 -9.49 17.82
C ALA A 182 -4.60 -9.77 18.50
N LEU A 183 -4.58 -10.07 19.80
CA LEU A 183 -3.37 -10.52 20.50
C LEU A 183 -2.99 -11.97 20.20
N ALA A 184 -3.99 -12.81 19.90
CA ALA A 184 -3.77 -14.25 19.70
C ALA A 184 -3.23 -14.57 18.29
N THR A 185 -3.47 -13.72 17.31
CA THR A 185 -3.03 -13.93 15.93
C THR A 185 -2.54 -12.64 15.29
N THR A 186 -1.57 -12.76 14.41
CA THR A 186 -0.94 -11.64 13.73
C THR A 186 -1.35 -11.63 12.26
N PRO A 187 -2.05 -10.59 11.79
CA PRO A 187 -2.31 -10.39 10.37
C PRO A 187 -1.01 -10.07 9.62
N VAL A 188 -0.77 -10.79 8.52
CA VAL A 188 0.32 -10.49 7.59
C VAL A 188 -0.26 -10.42 6.18
N VAL A 189 0.08 -9.37 5.43
CA VAL A 189 -0.38 -9.20 4.05
C VAL A 189 0.81 -9.03 3.12
N PHE A 190 0.85 -9.84 2.07
CA PHE A 190 1.78 -9.71 0.96
C PHE A 190 1.04 -9.15 -0.26
N GLU A 191 1.56 -8.07 -0.83
CA GLU A 191 1.07 -7.43 -2.04
C GLU A 191 2.12 -7.58 -3.14
N TYR A 192 1.67 -7.93 -4.35
CA TYR A 192 2.55 -8.18 -5.48
C TYR A 192 2.13 -7.32 -6.66
N HIS A 193 3.11 -6.65 -7.26
CA HIS A 193 2.92 -5.84 -8.45
C HIS A 193 3.89 -6.30 -9.53
N SER A 194 3.40 -6.43 -10.77
CA SER A 194 4.28 -6.65 -11.92
C SER A 194 5.17 -5.43 -12.15
N GLY A 195 6.44 -5.69 -12.41
CA GLY A 195 7.38 -4.66 -12.81
C GLY A 195 8.79 -5.22 -12.93
N GLN A 196 9.67 -4.45 -13.56
CA GLN A 196 11.10 -4.76 -13.58
C GLN A 196 11.66 -4.47 -12.18
N ALA A 197 12.34 -5.45 -11.57
CA ALA A 197 13.12 -5.21 -10.37
C ALA A 197 14.41 -4.47 -10.77
N ILE A 198 14.38 -3.14 -10.75
CA ILE A 198 15.57 -2.34 -11.06
C ILE A 198 16.43 -2.27 -9.79
N ARG A 199 17.42 -3.15 -9.68
CA ARG A 199 18.41 -3.10 -8.59
C ARG A 199 19.20 -1.79 -8.70
N GLY A 200 19.11 -0.95 -7.67
CA GLY A 200 19.89 0.30 -7.55
C GLY A 200 19.12 1.60 -7.70
N PHE A 201 17.81 1.56 -8.00
CA PHE A 201 16.95 2.73 -8.00
C PHE A 201 15.78 2.50 -7.04
N ASP A 202 15.83 3.15 -5.89
CA ASP A 202 14.71 3.18 -4.96
C ASP A 202 13.47 3.81 -5.65
N PRO A 203 12.34 3.08 -5.80
CA PRO A 203 11.10 3.62 -6.34
C PRO A 203 10.54 4.78 -5.50
N ALA A 204 10.86 4.86 -4.21
CA ALA A 204 10.46 5.94 -3.32
C ALA A 204 11.30 7.22 -3.50
N SER A 205 12.43 7.14 -4.24
CA SER A 205 13.32 8.28 -4.41
C SER A 205 12.64 9.46 -5.16
N PRO A 206 12.93 10.71 -4.79
CA PRO A 206 12.43 11.89 -5.50
C PRO A 206 12.82 11.92 -6.98
N PHE A 207 13.91 11.23 -7.35
CA PHE A 207 14.46 11.21 -8.70
C PHE A 207 13.66 10.33 -9.66
N THR A 208 13.11 9.18 -9.22
CA THR A 208 12.22 8.35 -10.05
C THR A 208 10.91 9.09 -10.32
N ARG A 209 10.33 9.74 -9.30
CA ARG A 209 9.16 10.63 -9.49
C ARG A 209 9.46 11.77 -10.45
N ALA A 210 10.62 12.40 -10.36
CA ALA A 210 11.05 13.45 -11.28
C ALA A 210 11.25 12.94 -12.71
N ALA A 211 11.80 11.72 -12.88
CA ALA A 211 11.99 11.09 -14.17
C ALA A 211 10.65 10.69 -14.81
N ASP A 212 9.72 10.12 -14.04
CA ASP A 212 8.37 9.79 -14.51
C ASP A 212 7.60 11.05 -14.90
N LEU A 213 7.70 12.12 -14.11
CA LEU A 213 7.17 13.45 -14.45
C LEU A 213 7.84 14.02 -15.71
N ALA A 214 9.14 13.82 -15.90
CA ALA A 214 9.87 14.24 -17.10
C ALA A 214 9.43 13.47 -18.35
N VAL A 215 9.23 12.16 -18.24
CA VAL A 215 8.76 11.31 -19.36
C VAL A 215 7.30 11.62 -19.68
N ALA A 216 6.45 11.81 -18.66
CA ALA A 216 5.05 12.20 -18.84
C ALA A 216 4.92 13.57 -19.51
N SER A 217 5.70 14.56 -19.06
CA SER A 217 5.72 15.90 -19.69
C SER A 217 6.29 15.87 -21.10
N ALA A 218 7.35 15.09 -21.36
CA ALA A 218 7.90 14.92 -22.70
C ALA A 218 6.89 14.30 -23.67
N ARG A 219 6.13 13.29 -23.25
CA ARG A 219 5.05 12.69 -24.05
C ARG A 219 3.96 13.71 -24.38
N TRP A 220 3.54 14.52 -23.42
CA TRP A 220 2.57 15.59 -23.64
C TRP A 220 3.07 16.68 -24.59
N THR A 221 4.32 17.11 -24.44
CA THR A 221 4.92 18.12 -25.31
C THR A 221 5.10 17.62 -26.73
N VAL A 222 5.62 16.39 -26.91
CA VAL A 222 5.78 15.77 -28.23
C VAL A 222 4.42 15.53 -28.89
N GLY A 223 3.43 15.03 -28.13
CA GLY A 223 2.06 14.84 -28.62
C GLY A 223 1.43 16.16 -29.08
N THR A 224 1.54 17.22 -28.27
CA THR A 224 1.02 18.55 -28.61
C THR A 224 1.74 19.15 -29.82
N ALA A 225 3.06 19.03 -29.90
CA ALA A 225 3.84 19.53 -31.03
C ALA A 225 3.45 18.83 -32.34
N LEU A 226 3.32 17.50 -32.33
CA LEU A 226 2.87 16.73 -33.49
C LEU A 226 1.44 17.08 -33.89
N ALA A 227 0.54 17.31 -32.93
CA ALA A 227 -0.83 17.74 -33.21
C ALA A 227 -0.88 19.14 -33.85
N LEU A 228 -0.08 20.08 -33.36
CA LEU A 228 0.04 21.42 -33.95
C LEU A 228 0.62 21.38 -35.36
N ILE A 229 1.65 20.55 -35.59
CA ILE A 229 2.20 20.34 -36.94
C ILE A 229 1.14 19.74 -37.86
N GLY A 230 0.40 18.73 -37.40
CA GLY A 230 -0.70 18.11 -38.13
C GLY A 230 -1.82 19.09 -38.49
N LEU A 231 -2.12 20.07 -37.62
CA LEU A 231 -3.14 21.09 -37.85
C LEU A 231 -2.65 22.24 -38.75
N ALA A 232 -1.37 22.61 -38.67
CA ALA A 232 -0.78 23.72 -39.41
C ALA A 232 -0.33 23.35 -40.84
N LEU A 233 0.01 22.09 -41.09
CA LEU A 233 0.44 21.62 -42.42
C LEU A 233 -0.63 21.81 -43.51
N PRO A 234 -1.92 21.44 -43.29
CA PRO A 234 -2.96 21.55 -44.30
C PRO A 234 -3.22 22.98 -44.81
N PRO A 235 -3.40 24.01 -43.96
CA PRO A 235 -3.61 25.37 -44.45
C PRO A 235 -2.36 25.94 -45.14
N LEU A 236 -1.15 25.58 -44.70
CA LEU A 236 0.10 25.99 -45.37
C LEU A 236 0.23 25.40 -46.78
N LEU A 237 -0.11 24.11 -46.95
CA LEU A 237 -0.14 23.46 -48.26
C LEU A 237 -1.19 24.10 -49.19
N LEU A 238 -2.38 24.40 -48.66
CA LEU A 238 -3.43 25.08 -49.43
C LEU A 238 -3.03 26.50 -49.85
N ALA A 239 -2.40 27.27 -48.96
CA ALA A 239 -1.88 28.60 -49.27
C ALA A 239 -0.78 28.54 -50.35
N LEU A 240 0.14 27.59 -50.25
CA LEU A 240 1.21 27.38 -51.23
C LEU A 240 0.63 27.01 -52.61
N LEU A 241 -0.33 26.09 -52.66
CA LEU A 241 -1.03 25.71 -53.89
C LEU A 241 -1.78 26.89 -54.51
N GLY A 242 -2.49 27.68 -53.70
CA GLY A 242 -3.17 28.89 -54.16
C GLY A 242 -2.20 29.94 -54.75
N LEU A 243 -1.02 30.11 -54.14
CA LEU A 243 0.00 31.05 -54.59
C LEU A 243 0.68 30.57 -55.88
N LEU A 244 0.91 29.27 -56.03
CA LEU A 244 1.41 28.65 -57.25
C LEU A 244 0.41 28.75 -58.40
N LEU A 245 -0.87 28.49 -58.14
CA LEU A 245 -1.97 28.70 -59.08
C LEU A 245 -2.02 30.17 -59.50
N TRP A 246 -2.03 31.12 -58.57
CA TRP A 246 -2.05 32.55 -58.87
C TRP A 246 -0.85 33.00 -59.73
N ARG A 247 0.36 32.51 -59.43
CA ARG A 247 1.56 32.80 -60.25
C ARG A 247 1.45 32.23 -61.67
N ARG A 248 0.76 31.11 -61.86
CA ARG A 248 0.54 30.48 -63.18
C ARG A 248 -0.56 31.15 -64.01
N VAL A 249 -1.61 31.70 -63.39
CA VAL A 249 -2.66 32.47 -64.10
C VAL A 249 -2.35 33.97 -64.25
N ARG A 250 -1.44 34.55 -63.45
CA ARG A 250 -0.96 35.93 -63.61
C ARG A 250 -0.49 36.31 -65.04
N PRO A 251 0.26 35.47 -65.77
CA PRO A 251 0.67 35.80 -67.15
C PRO A 251 -0.46 35.73 -68.19
N LEU A 252 -1.67 35.31 -67.81
CA LEU A 252 -2.84 35.22 -68.71
C LEU A 252 -3.86 36.35 -68.49
N LEU A 253 -3.59 37.29 -67.58
CA LEU A 253 -4.46 38.45 -67.36
C LEU A 253 -3.99 39.61 -68.25
N PRO A 254 -4.68 39.93 -69.37
CA PRO A 254 -4.34 41.08 -70.18
C PRO A 254 -4.55 42.37 -69.39
N VAL A 255 -3.47 43.16 -69.27
CA VAL A 255 -3.54 44.55 -68.81
C VAL A 255 -4.41 45.32 -69.80
N LYS A 256 -5.63 45.66 -69.41
CA LYS A 256 -6.50 46.55 -70.17
C LYS A 256 -5.88 47.95 -70.13
N ALA A 257 -5.24 48.35 -71.23
CA ALA A 257 -4.74 49.69 -71.42
C ALA A 257 -5.91 50.67 -71.66
N SER A 258 -5.89 51.77 -70.90
CA SER A 258 -6.32 53.15 -71.20
C SER A 258 -7.68 53.46 -71.85
N ARG A 259 -8.42 54.40 -71.23
CA ARG A 259 -8.84 55.70 -71.80
C ARG A 259 -9.35 56.58 -70.64
N ALA A 260 -8.65 57.67 -70.32
CA ALA A 260 -8.77 59.02 -70.91
C ALA A 260 -10.02 59.78 -70.42
N GLY A 261 -9.76 60.81 -69.63
CA GLY A 261 -10.56 62.01 -69.43
C GLY A 261 -9.56 63.15 -69.27
#